data_AF-A0A5P9H8J5-F1
#
_entry.id   AF-A0A5P9H8J5-F1
#
_cell.length_a   1.000
_cell.length_b   1.000
_cell.length_c   1.000
_cell.angle_alpha   90.00
_cell.angle_beta   90.00
_cell.angle_gamma   90.00
#
_symmetry.space_group_name_H-M   'P 1'
#
loop_
_entity.id
_entity.type
_entity.pdbx_description
1 polymer ?
#
loop_
_entity_poly.entity_id
_entity_poly.type
_entity_poly.pdbx_seq_one_letter_code
_entity_poly.pdbx_strand_id
1 'polypeptide(L)'
;MIETILEFEPAIRLTAFLGILGAMALWEIAAPRRRRDIPRVIRWTNNLALVVIDTAILRLTFPILAVGLAVLAEERGWGLFNVLDIPDWIAVIVSMLLLDLAIYFQHVMFHAIPALWRLHRMHHADLDFDGVVTLTCRQSAKASR
;
A
#
# COMPACT_ATOMS: atom_id res chain seq x y z
N MET A 1 30.14 10.33 -4.34
CA MET A 1 29.02 10.45 -5.29
C MET A 1 27.85 9.56 -4.89
N ILE A 2 28.05 8.24 -4.68
CA ILE A 2 26.98 7.36 -4.19
C ILE A 2 26.58 7.71 -2.75
N GLU A 3 27.54 7.96 -1.85
CA GLU A 3 27.24 8.36 -0.46
C GLU A 3 26.44 9.66 -0.37
N THR A 4 26.77 10.65 -1.20
CA THR A 4 26.04 11.91 -1.30
C THR A 4 24.60 11.71 -1.79
N ILE A 5 24.37 10.79 -2.73
CA ILE A 5 23.02 10.47 -3.22
C ILE A 5 22.20 9.75 -2.13
N LEU A 6 22.81 8.83 -1.38
CA LEU A 6 22.14 8.11 -0.29
C LEU A 6 21.76 9.04 0.87
N GLU A 7 22.61 10.01 1.20
CA GLU A 7 22.33 11.01 2.24
C GLU A 7 21.13 11.90 1.88
N PHE A 8 21.03 12.32 0.62
CA PHE A 8 19.91 13.15 0.14
C PHE A 8 18.71 12.34 -0.37
N GLU A 9 18.75 11.00 -0.35
CA GLU A 9 17.67 10.15 -0.86
C GLU A 9 16.29 10.53 -0.30
N PRO A 10 16.11 10.74 1.02
CA PRO A 10 14.80 11.11 1.57
C PRO A 10 14.33 12.47 1.06
N ALA A 11 15.24 13.44 0.95
CA ALA A 11 14.95 14.80 0.48
C ALA A 11 14.60 14.82 -1.00
N ILE A 12 15.32 14.05 -1.83
CA ILE A 12 15.06 13.90 -3.26
C ILE A 12 13.68 13.27 -3.47
N ARG A 13 13.38 12.17 -2.78
CA ARG A 13 12.07 11.49 -2.86
C ARG A 13 10.92 12.41 -2.45
N LEU A 14 11.07 13.12 -1.33
CA LEU A 14 10.04 14.05 -0.85
C LEU A 14 9.84 15.22 -1.83
N THR A 15 10.92 15.80 -2.34
CA THR A 15 10.86 16.93 -3.29
C THR A 15 10.22 16.49 -4.60
N ALA A 16 10.60 15.33 -5.14
CA ALA A 16 9.99 14.77 -6.34
C ALA A 16 8.49 14.48 -6.13
N PHE A 17 8.13 13.86 -5.00
CA PHE A 17 6.73 13.58 -4.66
C PHE A 17 5.89 14.87 -4.59
N LEU A 18 6.34 15.87 -3.80
CA LEU A 18 5.64 17.14 -3.65
C LEU A 18 5.58 17.93 -4.97
N GLY A 19 6.66 17.91 -5.76
CA GLY A 19 6.73 18.57 -7.06
C GLY A 19 5.72 17.98 -8.06
N ILE A 20 5.67 16.66 -8.19
CA ILE A 20 4.70 15.97 -9.06
C ILE A 20 3.28 16.20 -8.55
N LEU A 21 3.05 16.04 -7.25
CA LEU A 21 1.73 16.26 -6.64
C LEU A 21 1.21 17.68 -6.90
N GLY A 22 2.06 18.69 -6.72
CA GLY A 22 1.73 20.08 -7.02
C GLY A 22 1.45 20.31 -8.50
N ALA A 23 2.27 19.75 -9.39
CA ALA A 23 2.07 19.86 -10.83
C ALA A 23 0.73 19.25 -11.28
N MET A 24 0.39 18.07 -10.75
CA MET A 24 -0.89 17.41 -11.05
C MET A 24 -2.08 18.16 -10.46
N ALA A 25 -1.96 18.71 -9.24
CA ALA A 25 -3.00 19.54 -8.62
C ALA A 25 -3.27 20.82 -9.43
N LEU A 26 -2.22 21.49 -9.92
CA LEU A 26 -2.34 22.67 -10.79
C LEU A 26 -2.98 22.31 -12.14
N TRP A 27 -2.59 21.17 -12.73
CA TRP A 27 -3.21 20.67 -13.96
C TRP A 27 -4.72 20.44 -13.77
N GLU A 28 -5.13 19.82 -12.67
CA GLU A 28 -6.53 19.53 -12.35
C GLU A 28 -7.38 20.81 -12.19
N ILE A 29 -6.75 21.90 -11.74
CA ILE A 29 -7.36 23.23 -11.67
C ILE A 29 -7.47 23.84 -13.06
N ALA A 30 -6.40 23.81 -13.85
CA ALA A 30 -6.31 24.48 -15.14
C ALA A 30 -7.18 23.83 -16.23
N ALA A 31 -7.39 22.51 -16.19
CA ALA A 31 -8.13 21.78 -17.22
C ALA A 31 -9.17 20.79 -16.65
N PRO A 32 -10.30 21.27 -16.08
CA PRO A 32 -11.41 20.41 -15.63
C PRO A 32 -12.02 19.61 -16.78
N ARG A 33 -11.88 18.28 -16.78
CA ARG A 33 -12.37 17.44 -17.89
C ARG A 33 -13.78 16.86 -17.69
N ARG A 34 -14.32 16.87 -16.46
CA ARG A 34 -15.64 16.31 -16.12
C ARG A 34 -16.43 17.21 -15.17
N ARG A 35 -17.77 17.08 -15.19
CA ARG A 35 -18.65 17.64 -14.15
C ARG A 35 -18.35 16.92 -12.85
N ARG A 36 -18.13 17.70 -11.79
CA ARG A 36 -17.70 17.19 -10.48
C ARG A 36 -18.92 17.05 -9.58
N ASP A 37 -19.19 15.84 -9.12
CA ASP A 37 -20.30 15.55 -8.20
C ASP A 37 -19.88 15.71 -6.73
N ILE A 38 -18.56 15.66 -6.44
CA ILE A 38 -18.00 15.79 -5.09
C ILE A 38 -17.09 17.04 -5.00
N PRO A 39 -17.17 17.84 -3.92
CA PRO A 39 -16.28 18.98 -3.71
C PRO A 39 -14.80 18.58 -3.65
N ARG A 40 -13.93 19.36 -4.33
CA ARG A 40 -12.48 19.08 -4.41
C ARG A 40 -11.79 19.02 -3.05
N VAL A 41 -12.19 19.89 -2.12
CA VAL A 41 -11.60 19.93 -0.76
C VAL A 41 -11.79 18.59 -0.06
N ILE A 42 -12.99 17.99 -0.13
CA ILE A 42 -13.27 16.70 0.51
C ILE A 42 -12.38 15.60 -0.09
N ARG A 43 -12.25 15.56 -1.42
CA ARG A 43 -11.40 14.57 -2.11
C ARG A 43 -9.92 14.74 -1.76
N TRP A 44 -9.40 15.95 -1.86
CA TRP A 44 -7.99 16.23 -1.61
C TRP A 44 -7.63 15.96 -0.14
N THR A 45 -8.47 16.40 0.81
CA THR A 45 -8.24 16.13 2.23
C THR A 45 -8.28 14.63 2.52
N ASN A 46 -9.26 13.88 1.98
CA ASN A 46 -9.33 12.44 2.19
C ASN A 46 -8.12 11.70 1.60
N ASN A 47 -7.71 12.04 0.37
CA ASN A 47 -6.58 11.39 -0.28
C ASN A 47 -5.25 11.70 0.43
N LEU A 48 -5.03 12.96 0.83
CA LEU A 48 -3.85 13.35 1.61
C LEU A 48 -3.83 12.68 2.98
N ALA A 49 -4.97 12.63 3.68
CA ALA A 49 -5.07 11.94 4.97
C ALA A 49 -4.76 10.46 4.82
N LEU A 50 -5.27 9.78 3.78
CA LEU A 50 -4.96 8.38 3.50
C LEU A 50 -3.46 8.17 3.25
N VAL A 51 -2.82 9.02 2.42
CA VAL A 51 -1.37 8.91 2.16
C VAL A 51 -0.56 9.08 3.45
N VAL A 52 -0.90 10.06 4.28
CA VAL A 52 -0.20 10.32 5.55
C VAL A 52 -0.39 9.16 6.52
N ILE A 53 -1.63 8.70 6.70
CA ILE A 53 -1.96 7.59 7.61
C ILE A 53 -1.28 6.30 7.14
N ASP A 54 -1.38 5.96 5.86
CA ASP A 54 -0.77 4.76 5.30
C ASP A 54 0.76 4.80 5.45
N THR A 55 1.39 5.93 5.11
CA THR A 55 2.84 6.10 5.28
C THR A 55 3.27 5.96 6.74
N ALA A 56 2.53 6.57 7.67
CA ALA A 56 2.82 6.51 9.09
C ALA A 56 2.64 5.10 9.65
N ILE A 57 1.53 4.44 9.32
CA ILE A 57 1.28 3.06 9.72
C ILE A 57 2.39 2.18 9.20
N LEU A 58 2.67 2.19 7.88
CA LEU A 58 3.70 1.34 7.29
C LEU A 58 5.08 1.59 7.91
N ARG A 59 5.51 2.85 8.04
CA ARG A 59 6.83 3.17 8.63
C ARG A 59 6.98 2.77 10.08
N LEU A 60 5.90 2.78 10.86
CA LEU A 60 5.94 2.42 12.29
C LEU A 60 5.74 0.92 12.48
N THR A 61 4.73 0.34 11.84
CA THR A 61 4.40 -1.08 12.04
C THR A 61 5.35 -2.03 11.34
N PHE A 62 5.86 -1.75 10.13
CA PHE A 62 6.73 -2.72 9.46
C PHE A 62 8.03 -3.01 10.23
N PRO A 63 8.83 -2.00 10.64
CA PRO A 63 10.06 -2.27 11.38
C PRO A 63 9.80 -2.90 12.76
N ILE A 64 8.77 -2.43 13.46
CA ILE A 64 8.47 -2.88 14.83
C ILE A 64 7.85 -4.28 14.82
N LEU A 65 6.88 -4.54 13.93
CA LEU A 65 6.18 -5.82 13.88
C LEU A 65 7.00 -6.86 13.13
N ALA A 66 7.46 -6.60 11.90
CA ALA A 66 8.07 -7.66 11.10
C ALA A 66 9.46 -8.05 11.64
N VAL A 67 10.35 -7.07 11.82
CA VAL A 67 11.71 -7.34 12.29
C VAL A 67 11.72 -7.66 13.78
N GLY A 68 10.99 -6.88 14.58
CA GLY A 68 10.91 -7.11 16.03
C GLY A 68 10.29 -8.47 16.39
N LEU A 69 9.21 -8.88 15.71
CA LEU A 69 8.63 -10.22 15.95
C LEU A 69 9.52 -11.33 15.41
N ALA A 70 10.27 -11.13 14.32
CA ALA A 70 11.19 -12.14 13.82
C ALA A 70 12.30 -12.44 14.84
N VAL A 71 12.94 -11.41 15.40
CA VAL A 71 13.95 -11.56 16.45
C VAL A 71 13.35 -12.19 17.71
N LEU A 72 12.20 -11.71 18.17
CA LEU A 72 11.52 -12.28 19.34
C LEU A 72 11.13 -13.75 19.13
N ALA A 73 10.70 -14.09 17.91
CA ALA A 73 10.33 -15.45 17.56
C ALA A 73 11.55 -16.37 17.50
N GLU A 74 12.68 -15.89 16.98
CA GLU A 74 13.96 -16.61 17.03
C GLU A 74 14.40 -16.86 18.49
N GLU A 75 14.44 -15.81 19.32
CA GLU A 75 14.85 -15.90 20.74
C GLU A 75 13.97 -16.86 21.56
N ARG A 76 12.66 -16.88 21.28
CA ARG A 76 11.68 -17.73 21.99
C ARG A 76 11.44 -19.08 21.32
N GLY A 77 12.10 -19.36 20.19
CA GLY A 77 11.86 -20.55 19.39
C GLY A 77 10.43 -20.66 18.84
N TRP A 78 9.74 -19.54 18.61
CA TRP A 78 8.39 -19.52 18.04
C TRP A 78 8.42 -19.66 16.53
N GLY A 79 7.49 -20.43 15.98
CA GLY A 79 7.33 -20.59 14.53
C GLY A 79 7.91 -21.90 14.01
N LEU A 80 7.38 -22.32 12.86
CA LEU A 80 7.58 -23.65 12.32
C LEU A 80 9.06 -23.99 12.10
N PHE A 81 9.84 -23.03 11.58
CA PHE A 81 11.25 -23.24 11.25
C PHE A 81 12.22 -23.06 12.42
N ASN A 82 11.74 -22.61 13.59
CA ASN A 82 12.53 -22.61 14.82
C ASN A 82 12.46 -23.96 15.56
N VAL A 83 11.50 -24.82 15.20
CA VAL A 83 11.30 -26.15 15.80
C VAL A 83 11.78 -27.27 14.88
N LEU A 84 11.75 -27.05 13.56
CA LEU A 84 12.19 -28.02 12.56
C LEU A 84 13.67 -27.81 12.23
N ASP A 85 14.47 -28.84 12.40
CA ASP A 85 15.87 -28.88 11.96
C ASP A 85 15.94 -29.14 10.45
N ILE A 86 15.78 -28.09 9.65
CA ILE A 86 15.86 -28.13 8.18
C ILE A 86 16.93 -27.17 7.66
N PRO A 87 17.53 -27.45 6.49
CA PRO A 87 18.48 -26.52 5.86
C PRO A 87 17.86 -25.14 5.57
N ASP A 88 18.61 -24.07 5.87
CA ASP A 88 18.14 -22.68 5.73
C ASP A 88 17.57 -22.35 4.35
N TRP A 89 18.18 -22.87 3.29
CA TRP A 89 17.72 -22.62 1.92
C TRP A 89 16.32 -23.19 1.66
N ILE A 90 15.96 -24.32 2.29
CA ILE A 90 14.60 -24.88 2.22
C ILE A 90 13.65 -23.99 3.02
N ALA A 91 14.04 -23.57 4.23
CA ALA A 91 13.23 -22.68 5.06
C ALA A 91 12.89 -21.38 4.32
N VAL A 92 13.84 -20.79 3.59
CA VAL A 92 13.62 -19.59 2.78
C VAL A 92 12.62 -19.84 1.65
N ILE A 93 12.79 -20.91 0.86
CA ILE A 93 11.88 -21.22 -0.25
C ILE A 93 10.47 -21.46 0.27
N VAL A 94 10.32 -22.28 1.31
CA VAL A 94 9.00 -22.58 1.88
C VAL A 94 8.38 -21.32 2.52
N SER A 95 9.17 -20.47 3.18
CA SER A 95 8.69 -19.19 3.71
C SER A 95 8.16 -18.28 2.60
N MET A 96 8.85 -18.19 1.46
CA MET A 96 8.34 -17.42 0.31
C MET A 96 7.00 -17.95 -0.19
N LEU A 97 6.86 -19.26 -0.33
CA LEU A 97 5.60 -19.88 -0.78
C LEU A 97 4.47 -19.67 0.22
N LEU A 98 4.75 -19.82 1.52
CA LEU A 98 3.77 -19.58 2.58
C LEU A 98 3.37 -18.11 2.65
N LEU A 99 4.32 -17.19 2.47
CA LEU A 99 4.04 -15.76 2.42
C LEU A 99 3.16 -15.40 1.21
N ASP A 100 3.48 -15.94 0.03
CA ASP A 100 2.68 -15.72 -1.18
C ASP A 100 1.25 -16.25 -1.00
N LEU A 101 1.11 -17.44 -0.42
CA LEU A 101 -0.18 -18.02 -0.09
C LEU A 101 -0.95 -17.17 0.95
N ALA A 102 -0.27 -16.66 1.97
CA ALA A 102 -0.88 -15.79 2.97
C ALA A 102 -1.36 -14.47 2.36
N ILE A 103 -0.57 -13.87 1.46
CA ILE A 103 -0.94 -12.66 0.72
C ILE A 103 -2.12 -12.93 -0.22
N TYR A 104 -2.12 -14.08 -0.89
CA TYR A 104 -3.24 -14.51 -1.73
C TYR A 104 -4.53 -14.65 -0.91
N PHE A 105 -4.48 -15.32 0.24
CA PHE A 105 -5.64 -15.42 1.13
C PHE A 105 -6.09 -14.07 1.65
N GLN A 106 -5.15 -13.21 2.03
CA GLN A 106 -5.46 -11.84 2.42
C GLN A 106 -6.24 -11.11 1.31
N HIS A 107 -5.81 -11.23 0.05
CA HIS A 107 -6.51 -10.62 -1.08
C HIS A 107 -7.92 -11.20 -1.27
N VAL A 108 -8.08 -12.53 -1.20
CA VAL A 108 -9.41 -13.16 -1.26
C VAL A 108 -10.32 -12.66 -0.12
N MET A 109 -9.78 -12.53 1.10
CA MET A 109 -10.52 -11.99 2.24
C MET A 109 -10.93 -10.53 2.05
N PHE A 110 -10.07 -9.71 1.42
CA PHE A 110 -10.42 -8.34 1.04
C PHE A 110 -11.62 -8.28 0.09
N HIS A 111 -11.84 -9.30 -0.73
CA HIS A 111 -13.02 -9.40 -1.59
C HIS A 111 -14.22 -10.09 -0.92
N ALA A 112 -13.99 -11.02 0.01
CA ALA A 112 -15.06 -11.80 0.65
C ALA A 112 -15.72 -11.07 1.82
N ILE A 113 -14.98 -10.27 2.59
CA ILE A 113 -15.48 -9.63 3.82
C ILE A 113 -15.97 -8.21 3.49
N PRO A 114 -17.25 -7.85 3.76
CA PRO A 114 -17.81 -6.55 3.35
C PRO A 114 -17.06 -5.33 3.88
N ALA A 115 -16.55 -5.37 5.12
CA ALA A 115 -15.78 -4.27 5.70
C ALA A 115 -14.43 -4.09 4.99
N LEU A 116 -13.70 -5.20 4.77
CA LEU A 116 -12.43 -5.19 4.05
C LEU A 116 -12.62 -4.82 2.59
N TRP A 117 -13.72 -5.25 1.98
CA TRP A 117 -14.11 -4.86 0.62
C TRP A 117 -14.37 -3.37 0.50
N ARG A 118 -14.99 -2.72 1.50
CA ARG A 118 -15.18 -1.25 1.48
C ARG A 118 -13.86 -0.48 1.48
N LEU A 119 -12.83 -1.02 2.13
CA LEU A 119 -11.48 -0.47 2.06
C LEU A 119 -10.84 -0.81 0.71
N HIS A 120 -10.83 -2.09 0.33
CA HIS A 120 -10.14 -2.57 -0.86
C HIS A 120 -10.73 -2.05 -2.17
N ARG A 121 -12.04 -1.80 -2.21
CA ARG A 121 -12.68 -1.23 -3.40
C ARG A 121 -12.12 0.13 -3.77
N MET A 122 -11.49 0.90 -2.87
CA MET A 122 -10.83 2.16 -3.26
C MET A 122 -9.71 1.92 -4.28
N HIS A 123 -9.04 0.77 -4.19
CA HIS A 123 -8.02 0.34 -5.14
C HIS A 123 -8.63 -0.12 -6.48
N HIS A 124 -9.86 -0.65 -6.46
CA HIS A 124 -10.55 -1.17 -7.66
C HIS A 124 -11.57 -0.22 -8.31
N ALA A 125 -12.00 0.83 -7.61
CA ALA A 125 -13.19 1.62 -7.94
C ALA A 125 -12.89 3.11 -8.08
N ASP A 126 -11.84 3.47 -8.80
CA ASP A 126 -11.67 4.84 -9.26
C ASP A 126 -12.59 5.06 -10.47
N LEU A 127 -13.86 5.38 -10.20
CA LEU A 127 -14.89 5.69 -11.21
C LEU A 127 -14.86 7.17 -11.64
N ASP A 128 -14.21 8.04 -10.86
CA ASP A 128 -14.09 9.49 -11.11
C ASP A 128 -12.62 9.91 -11.31
N PHE A 129 -12.16 9.69 -12.54
CA PHE A 129 -10.89 10.16 -13.11
C PHE A 129 -10.49 11.57 -12.65
N ASP A 130 -9.48 11.70 -11.78
CA ASP A 130 -8.66 12.93 -11.63
C ASP A 130 -7.20 12.55 -11.32
N GLY A 131 -6.29 12.91 -12.23
CA GLY A 131 -4.85 13.17 -12.03
C GLY A 131 -3.88 12.16 -11.39
N VAL A 132 -4.28 11.28 -10.46
CA VAL A 132 -3.30 10.60 -9.58
C VAL A 132 -3.11 9.11 -9.90
N VAL A 133 -3.98 8.43 -10.66
CA VAL A 133 -3.80 6.99 -10.95
C VAL A 133 -4.21 6.60 -12.38
N THR A 134 -3.42 5.66 -12.92
CA THR A 134 -3.32 5.17 -14.30
C THR A 134 -4.16 3.90 -14.56
N LEU A 135 -4.69 3.79 -15.80
CA LEU A 135 -5.23 2.63 -16.56
C LEU A 135 -6.39 1.78 -16.00
N THR A 136 -7.53 1.93 -16.70
CA THR A 136 -8.83 1.27 -16.60
C THR A 136 -8.82 -0.27 -16.73
N CYS A 137 -9.50 -0.97 -15.82
CA CYS A 137 -10.28 -2.19 -16.15
C CYS A 137 -11.65 -2.13 -15.44
N ARG A 138 -12.71 -2.18 -16.24
CA ARG A 138 -14.12 -2.03 -15.85
C ARG A 138 -14.60 -3.32 -15.16
N GLN A 139 -14.62 -3.40 -13.83
CA GLN A 139 -15.36 -4.48 -13.15
C GLN A 139 -16.76 -4.03 -12.73
N SER A 140 -17.70 -4.46 -13.56
CA SER A 140 -19.14 -4.43 -13.35
C SER A 140 -19.54 -5.20 -12.10
N ALA A 141 -20.32 -4.53 -11.25
CA ALA A 141 -21.43 -5.07 -10.43
C ALA A 141 -21.33 -6.53 -9.95
N LYS A 142 -20.85 -6.76 -8.73
CA LYS A 142 -21.21 -7.94 -7.91
C LYS A 142 -20.93 -7.67 -6.42
N ALA A 143 -21.74 -6.83 -5.76
CA ALA A 143 -21.76 -6.75 -4.29
C ALA A 143 -23.05 -6.12 -3.73
N SER A 144 -24.21 -6.44 -4.30
CA SER A 144 -25.51 -6.18 -3.65
C SER A 144 -26.38 -7.44 -3.74
N ARG A 145 -26.07 -8.39 -2.87
CA ARG A 145 -27.05 -9.22 -2.16
C ARG A 145 -26.56 -9.36 -0.74
#